data_AF-A0A7V7NYD4-F1
#
_entry.id   AF-A0A7V7NYD4-F1
#
_cell.length_a   1.000
_cell.length_b   1.000
_cell.length_c   1.000
_cell.angle_alpha   90.00
_cell.angle_beta   90.00
_cell.angle_gamma   90.00
#
_symmetry.space_group_name_H-M   'P 1'
#
loop_
_entity.id
_entity.type
_entity.pdbx_description
1 polymer ?
#
loop_
_entity_poly.entity_id
_entity_poly.type
_entity_poly.pdbx_seq_one_letter_code
_entity_poly.pdbx_strand_id
1 'polypeptide(L)' 'VDEGGQITYTATLTNAAGTPVTVTLSNGAVITIEAGKITGSVTVDAPKDDVYKDAGTVEATIKDATGGGFE' A
#
# COMPACT_ATOMS: atom_id res chain seq x y z
N VAL A 1 -19.55 15.45 -10.02
CA VAL A 1 -18.97 15.10 -8.71
C VAL A 1 -17.93 14.04 -8.98
N ASP A 2 -16.71 14.20 -8.47
CA ASP A 2 -15.67 13.17 -8.62
C ASP A 2 -16.03 12.05 -7.63
N GLU A 3 -16.75 11.04 -8.13
CA GLU A 3 -17.18 9.89 -7.34
C GLU A 3 -16.03 8.90 -7.23
N GLY A 4 -15.28 9.00 -6.14
CA GLY A 4 -14.22 8.07 -5.77
C GLY A 4 -13.13 8.77 -4.99
N GLY A 5 -13.13 8.62 -3.66
CA GLY A 5 -11.96 9.00 -2.87
C GLY A 5 -10.72 8.23 -3.31
N GLN A 6 -9.53 8.73 -3.00
CA GLN A 6 -8.29 7.96 -3.16
C GLN A 6 -7.84 7.47 -1.79
N ILE A 7 -7.35 6.23 -1.72
CA ILE A 7 -6.79 5.63 -0.51
C ILE A 7 -5.30 5.45 -0.73
N THR A 8 -4.50 6.13 0.08
CA THR A 8 -3.04 6.02 0.05
C THR A 8 -2.57 5.10 1.16
N TYR A 9 -1.87 4.02 0.80
CA TYR A 9 -1.19 3.15 1.73
C TYR A 9 0.29 3.52 1.78
N THR A 10 0.83 3.67 2.99
CA THR A 10 2.25 3.97 3.22
C THR A 10 2.86 2.85 4.06
N ALA A 11 3.96 2.29 3.58
CA ALA A 11 4.79 1.36 4.34
C ALA A 11 6.05 2.07 4.83
N THR A 12 6.46 1.78 6.06
CA THR A 12 7.64 2.36 6.70
C THR A 12 8.56 1.25 7.20
N LEU A 13 9.84 1.33 6.85
CA LEU A 13 10.91 0.49 7.38
C LEU A 13 11.53 1.15 8.60
N THR A 14 12.04 0.34 9.52
CA THR A 14 12.79 0.84 10.68
C THR A 14 14.21 1.30 10.32
N ASN A 15 14.78 0.77 9.24
CA ASN A 15 16.10 1.10 8.72
C ASN A 15 16.07 1.17 7.20
N ALA A 16 17.00 1.93 6.62
CA ALA A 16 17.14 2.00 5.17
C ALA A 16 17.61 0.64 4.62
N ALA A 17 16.93 0.17 3.60
CA ALA A 17 17.24 -1.08 2.93
C ALA A 17 18.39 -0.92 1.92
N GLY A 18 19.28 -1.91 1.80
CA GLY A 18 20.36 -1.90 0.80
C GLY A 18 19.87 -2.20 -0.63
N THR A 19 18.73 -2.88 -0.74
CA THR A 19 18.03 -3.15 -2.02
C THR A 19 16.55 -2.81 -1.90
N PRO A 20 15.80 -2.65 -3.00
CA PRO A 20 14.38 -2.35 -2.92
C PRO A 20 13.60 -3.38 -2.10
N VAL A 21 12.64 -2.92 -1.32
CA VAL A 21 11.65 -3.75 -0.61
C VAL A 21 10.33 -3.69 -1.37
N THR A 22 9.73 -4.84 -1.62
CA THR A 22 8.38 -4.93 -2.20
C THR A 22 7.42 -5.45 -1.14
N VAL A 23 6.43 -4.63 -0.76
CA VAL A 23 5.36 -4.97 0.18
C VAL A 23 4.07 -5.19 -0.59
N THR A 24 3.49 -6.38 -0.47
CA THR A 24 2.19 -6.73 -1.07
C THR A 24 1.12 -6.69 0.01
N LEU A 25 0.05 -5.94 -0.23
CA LEU A 25 -1.10 -5.85 0.66
C LEU A 25 -2.17 -6.90 0.29
N SER A 26 -3.04 -7.24 1.23
CA SER A 26 -4.14 -8.20 1.05
C SER A 26 -5.14 -7.80 -0.04
N ASN A 27 -5.30 -6.50 -0.28
CA ASN A 27 -6.13 -5.94 -1.35
C ASN A 27 -5.43 -5.97 -2.74
N GLY A 28 -4.23 -6.55 -2.83
CA GLY A 28 -3.46 -6.66 -4.07
C GLY A 28 -2.59 -5.44 -4.40
N ALA A 29 -2.67 -4.37 -3.62
CA ALA A 29 -1.80 -3.21 -3.81
C ALA A 29 -0.34 -3.55 -3.49
N VAL A 30 0.57 -3.00 -4.28
CA VAL A 30 2.02 -3.24 -4.14
C VAL A 30 2.70 -1.92 -3.83
N ILE A 31 3.43 -1.89 -2.72
CA ILE A 31 4.27 -0.76 -2.31
C ILE A 31 5.72 -1.13 -2.55
N THR A 32 6.41 -0.34 -3.35
CA THR A 32 7.87 -0.43 -3.52
C THR A 32 8.55 0.62 -2.68
N ILE A 33 9.50 0.21 -1.85
CA ILE A 33 10.39 1.07 -1.08
C ILE A 33 11.77 0.96 -1.71
N GLU A 34 12.22 2.03 -2.37
CA GLU A 34 13.51 2.04 -3.06
C GLU A 34 14.70 1.86 -2.10
N ALA A 35 15.82 1.36 -2.64
CA ALA A 35 17.06 1.24 -1.88
C ALA A 35 17.47 2.59 -1.26
N GLY A 36 17.94 2.56 -0.02
CA GLY A 36 18.31 3.75 0.74
C GLY A 36 17.12 4.60 1.23
N LYS A 37 15.87 4.21 0.94
CA LYS A 37 14.66 4.83 1.49
C LYS A 37 14.11 3.99 2.63
N ILE A 38 13.27 4.65 3.44
CA ILE A 38 12.55 4.02 4.55
C ILE A 38 11.04 4.07 4.36
N THR A 39 10.54 4.74 3.32
CA THR A 39 9.11 4.85 3.05
C THR A 39 8.82 4.63 1.58
N GLY A 40 7.66 4.03 1.32
CA GLY A 40 7.06 3.91 0.00
C GLY A 40 5.54 4.00 0.15
N SER A 41 4.86 4.41 -0.93
CA SER A 41 3.41 4.51 -0.92
C SER A 41 2.79 4.07 -2.24
N VAL A 42 1.54 3.64 -2.18
CA VAL A 42 0.70 3.34 -3.34
C VAL A 42 -0.68 3.92 -3.12
N THR A 43 -1.28 4.43 -4.18
CA THR A 43 -2.64 4.98 -4.15
C THR A 43 -3.56 4.08 -4.96
N VAL A 44 -4.71 3.78 -4.39
CA VAL A 44 -5.78 3.02 -5.05
C VAL A 44 -7.07 3.83 -4.99
N ASP A 45 -7.94 3.62 -5.97
CA ASP A 45 -9.29 4.18 -5.94
C ASP A 45 -10.07 3.57 -4.79
N ALA A 46 -10.75 4.41 -4.01
CA ALA A 46 -11.73 3.94 -3.05
C ALA A 46 -12.85 3.22 -3.80
N PRO A 47 -13.50 2.22 -3.16
CA PRO A 47 -14.73 1.66 -3.69
C PRO A 47 -15.72 2.79 -3.99
N LYS A 48 -16.34 2.77 -5.17
CA LYS A 48 -17.38 3.74 -5.50
C LYS A 48 -18.56 3.52 -4.57
N ASP A 49 -19.13 4.61 -4.07
CA ASP A 49 -20.41 4.58 -3.35
C ASP A 49 -21.48 4.08 -4.33
N ASP A 50 -21.97 2.87 -4.10
CA ASP A 50 -23.16 2.37 -4.78
C ASP A 50 -24.34 2.74 -3.89
N VAL A 51 -25.32 3.50 -4.41
CA VAL A 51 -26.50 3.98 -3.65
C VAL A 51 -27.28 2.82 -3.00
N TYR A 52 -27.03 1.58 -3.44
CA TYR A 52 -27.63 0.36 -2.90
C TYR A 52 -26.66 -0.58 -2.15
N LYS A 53 -25.36 -0.28 -2.10
CA LYS A 53 -24.38 -1.03 -1.30
C LYS A 53 -23.76 -0.10 -0.27
N ASP A 54 -23.98 -0.43 0.99
CA ASP A 54 -23.31 0.21 2.12
C ASP A 54 -21.81 0.35 1.84
N ALA A 55 -21.22 1.51 2.13
CA ALA A 55 -19.83 1.83 1.80
C ALA A 55 -18.92 0.71 2.34
N GLY A 56 -18.41 -0.13 1.44
CA GLY A 56 -17.74 -1.36 1.82
C GLY A 56 -16.56 -1.08 2.75
N THR A 57 -16.39 -1.90 3.78
CA THR A 57 -15.23 -1.80 4.68
C THR A 57 -13.95 -1.95 3.87
N VAL A 58 -13.08 -0.94 3.93
CA VAL A 58 -11.75 -1.03 3.35
C VAL A 58 -10.78 -1.59 4.39
N GLU A 59 -10.34 -2.82 4.18
CA GLU A 59 -9.31 -3.47 5.00
C GLU A 59 -8.10 -3.78 4.14
N ALA A 60 -6.90 -3.47 4.66
CA ALA A 60 -5.65 -3.88 4.06
C ALA A 60 -4.70 -4.34 5.16
N THR A 61 -4.16 -5.53 4.99
CA THR A 61 -3.10 -6.09 5.83
C THR A 61 -1.89 -6.39 4.97
N ILE A 62 -0.70 -6.44 5.57
CA ILE A 62 0.50 -6.87 4.85
C ILE A 62 0.39 -8.38 4.60
N LYS A 63 0.38 -8.77 3.34
CA LYS A 63 0.38 -10.18 2.91
C LYS A 63 1.79 -10.72 2.79
N ASP A 64 2.69 -9.95 2.18
CA ASP A 64 4.07 -10.33 1.93
C ASP A 64 4.98 -9.10 1.93
N ALA A 65 6.24 -9.28 2.31
CA ALA A 65 7.31 -8.29 2.20
C ALA A 65 8.61 -9.00 1.81
N THR A 66 9.15 -8.65 0.64
CA THR A 66 10.35 -9.30 0.09
C THR A 66 11.44 -8.29 -0.27
N GLY A 67 12.69 -8.75 -0.35
CA GLY A 67 13.86 -7.92 -0.68
C GLY A 67 14.50 -7.28 0.56
N GLY A 68 15.03 -6.07 0.39
CA GLY A 68 15.55 -5.24 1.49
C GLY A 68 17.03 -5.32 1.74
N GLY A 69 17.65 -6.50 1.67
CA GLY A 69 19.11 -6.64 1.89
C GLY A 69 19.56 -5.91 3.17
N PHE A 70 18.91 -6.23 4.29
CA PHE A 70 19.24 -5.68 5.60
C PHE A 70 20.51 -6.40 6.10
N GLU A 71 21.67 -5.86 5.73
CA GLU A 71 22.99 -6.26 6.26
C GLU A 71 23.34 -5.52 7.56
#